data_AF-A0A2R6PWE3-F1
#
_entry.id   AF-A0A2R6PWE3-F1
#
_cell.length_a   1.000
_cell.length_b   1.000
_cell.length_c   1.000
_cell.angle_alpha   90.00
_cell.angle_beta   90.00
_cell.angle_gamma   90.00
#
_symmetry.space_group_name_H-M   'P 1'
#
loop_
_entity.id
_entity.type
_entity.pdbx_description
1 polymer ?
#
loop_
_entity_poly.entity_id
_entity_poly.type
_entity_poly.pdbx_seq_one_letter_code
_entity_poly.pdbx_strand_id
1 'polypeptide(L)'
;MASPLLLSPSPLSTKSSFPYLSSHSSAPTHFHRREIHRTRSHKRSLIRRSAYSGVSVVDPPPPPAPIESKSEIVASLKVKLLSVVSGLNRGLAASEDDLQKADAAAKKLEAVVGPVDLSVDLDKLQGQWKLIYSSAFSSRILGGSRPGPPTGRLLPITLGQVFQRIDILSNDFDNIVELELGIPWPFPPVEVTATLAHKFEVIGSCKVKIVFEKTTVKTRGNLSQLPPLEIPRIPDNLRPPSNTGSGEFEVTYMDSDTRITRGDRGELRVFVIS
;
A
#
# COMPACT_ATOMS: atom_id res chain seq x y z
N MET A 1 -53.56 -35.30 -33.06
CA MET A 1 -53.30 -36.04 -31.81
C MET A 1 -52.35 -35.18 -30.98
N ALA A 2 -52.90 -34.24 -30.23
CA ALA A 2 -53.28 -34.34 -28.81
C ALA A 2 -52.07 -34.11 -27.87
N SER A 3 -52.05 -32.92 -27.25
CA SER A 3 -51.25 -32.54 -26.07
C SER A 3 -51.59 -33.41 -24.85
N PRO A 4 -50.76 -33.35 -23.78
CA PRO A 4 -51.14 -32.57 -22.59
C PRO A 4 -49.95 -31.76 -22.00
N LEU A 5 -50.13 -30.48 -21.64
CA LEU A 5 -50.51 -29.90 -20.34
C LEU A 5 -49.46 -29.99 -19.21
N LEU A 6 -48.89 -28.80 -18.93
CA LEU A 6 -48.66 -28.13 -17.63
C LEU A 6 -48.36 -28.98 -16.38
N LEU A 7 -47.28 -28.62 -15.67
CA LEU A 7 -47.33 -28.27 -14.25
C LEU A 7 -46.06 -27.52 -13.81
N SER A 8 -46.23 -26.29 -13.32
CA SER A 8 -45.30 -25.60 -12.44
C SER A 8 -45.64 -25.92 -10.98
N PRO A 9 -44.67 -25.86 -10.06
CA PRO A 9 -44.92 -25.12 -8.82
C PRO A 9 -43.75 -24.26 -8.33
N SER A 10 -44.17 -23.32 -7.48
CA SER A 10 -43.59 -22.12 -6.87
C SER A 10 -42.27 -22.24 -6.07
N PRO A 11 -41.60 -21.10 -5.77
CA PRO A 11 -40.38 -21.06 -4.97
C PRO A 11 -40.69 -21.05 -3.47
N LEU A 12 -39.96 -21.86 -2.70
CA LEU A 12 -40.05 -21.87 -1.23
C LEU A 12 -39.16 -20.75 -0.65
N SER A 13 -39.83 -19.79 -0.02
CA SER A 13 -39.23 -18.75 0.82
C SER A 13 -38.92 -19.34 2.20
N THR A 14 -37.66 -19.29 2.63
CA THR A 14 -37.29 -19.55 4.04
C THR A 14 -36.69 -18.29 4.64
N LYS A 15 -37.52 -17.65 5.47
CA LYS A 15 -37.14 -16.66 6.47
C LYS A 15 -36.53 -17.38 7.68
N SER A 16 -35.38 -16.93 8.15
CA SER A 16 -34.88 -17.16 9.51
C SER A 16 -34.54 -15.78 10.09
N SER A 17 -35.40 -15.14 10.88
CA SER A 17 -35.69 -15.38 12.31
C SER A 17 -34.44 -15.31 13.19
N PHE A 18 -34.08 -14.07 13.53
CA PHE A 18 -33.23 -13.70 14.66
C PHE A 18 -33.92 -14.02 15.99
N PRO A 19 -33.20 -14.50 17.01
CA PRO A 19 -33.63 -14.34 18.39
C PRO A 19 -32.99 -13.10 19.02
N TYR A 20 -33.88 -12.24 19.50
CA TYR A 20 -33.64 -11.23 20.52
C TYR A 20 -33.09 -11.88 21.80
N LEU A 21 -32.13 -11.21 22.44
CA LEU A 21 -31.89 -11.32 23.87
C LEU A 21 -31.68 -9.91 24.41
N SER A 22 -32.59 -9.53 25.31
CA SER A 22 -32.71 -8.21 25.91
C SER A 22 -32.19 -8.22 27.35
N SER A 23 -31.71 -7.04 27.75
CA SER A 23 -31.60 -6.45 29.10
C SER A 23 -30.61 -7.06 30.10
N HIS A 24 -29.67 -6.22 30.56
CA HIS A 24 -29.80 -5.59 31.88
C HIS A 24 -29.11 -4.22 31.95
N SER A 25 -29.79 -3.34 32.67
CA SER A 25 -29.47 -1.94 32.98
C SER A 25 -28.75 -1.87 34.32
N SER A 26 -27.75 -0.99 34.45
CA SER A 26 -27.44 -0.32 35.71
C SER A 26 -26.64 0.96 35.45
N ALA A 27 -27.12 2.04 36.03
CA ALA A 27 -26.75 3.43 35.83
C ALA A 27 -25.65 3.89 36.84
N PRO A 28 -25.35 5.20 37.01
CA PRO A 28 -23.98 5.71 37.09
C PRO A 28 -23.51 6.02 38.52
N THR A 29 -22.19 6.21 38.69
CA THR A 29 -21.64 6.84 39.91
C THR A 29 -20.76 8.04 39.57
N HIS A 30 -21.18 9.17 40.15
CA HIS A 30 -20.49 10.44 40.32
C HIS A 30 -19.18 10.30 41.13
N PHE A 31 -18.49 11.45 41.29
CA PHE A 31 -17.30 11.77 42.12
C PHE A 31 -15.97 11.67 41.35
N HIS A 32 -15.07 12.65 41.34
CA HIS A 32 -15.01 13.94 42.03
C HIS A 32 -14.06 14.88 41.26
N ARG A 33 -14.54 16.08 40.93
CA ARG A 33 -13.76 17.27 40.60
C ARG A 33 -12.81 17.58 41.77
N ARG A 34 -11.51 17.70 41.52
CA ARG A 34 -10.54 18.38 42.40
C ARG A 34 -9.68 19.34 41.59
N GLU A 35 -10.24 20.52 41.45
CA GLU A 35 -9.57 21.78 41.18
C GLU A 35 -8.73 22.11 42.43
N ILE A 36 -7.40 22.15 42.31
CA ILE A 36 -6.53 22.67 43.37
C ILE A 36 -6.05 24.05 42.92
N HIS A 37 -6.82 25.06 43.31
CA HIS A 37 -6.32 26.41 43.53
C HIS A 37 -5.95 26.58 45.00
N ARG A 38 -4.67 26.82 45.28
CA ARG A 38 -4.11 27.47 46.48
C ARG A 38 -2.59 27.55 46.24
N THR A 39 -1.85 28.62 46.49
CA THR A 39 -2.11 29.92 47.13
C THR A 39 -0.91 30.80 46.82
N ARG A 40 -1.17 32.09 46.58
CA ARG A 40 -0.18 33.17 46.65
C ARG A 40 0.59 33.09 47.97
N SER A 41 1.92 33.01 47.89
CA SER A 41 2.80 33.39 48.99
C SER A 41 3.50 34.69 48.61
N HIS A 42 3.08 35.78 49.25
CA HIS A 42 3.81 37.03 49.30
C HIS A 42 5.15 36.81 50.02
N LYS A 43 6.27 37.13 49.36
CA LYS A 43 7.44 37.65 50.06
C LYS A 43 7.91 38.93 49.39
N ARG A 44 7.88 39.99 50.20
CA ARG A 44 8.31 41.35 49.90
C ARG A 44 9.83 41.43 49.77
N SER A 45 10.23 42.21 48.76
CA SER A 45 11.37 43.14 48.69
C SER A 45 12.69 42.80 49.37
N LEU A 46 13.77 42.82 48.58
CA LEU A 46 14.84 43.79 48.82
C LEU A 46 15.30 44.39 47.48
N ILE A 47 15.10 45.70 47.40
CA ILE A 47 15.52 46.58 46.31
C ILE A 47 17.04 46.71 46.40
N ARG A 48 17.76 46.40 45.31
CA ARG A 48 19.13 46.84 45.10
C ARG A 48 19.14 47.79 43.91
N ARG A 49 19.06 49.09 44.19
CA ARG A 49 19.34 50.15 43.21
C ARG A 49 20.85 50.12 42.94
N SER A 50 21.23 49.75 41.72
CA SER A 50 22.53 50.12 41.15
C SER A 50 22.26 50.94 39.90
N ALA A 51 22.61 52.22 39.95
CA ALA A 51 22.68 53.06 38.78
C ALA A 51 23.83 52.56 37.91
N TYR A 52 23.53 52.09 36.70
CA TYR A 52 24.51 52.08 35.63
C TYR A 52 23.82 52.54 34.34
N SER A 53 24.58 53.36 33.62
CA SER A 53 24.20 54.09 32.41
C SER A 53 23.50 53.21 31.38
N GLY A 54 22.40 53.71 30.84
CA GLY A 54 21.69 53.10 29.72
C GLY A 54 22.59 53.03 28.49
N VAL A 55 22.82 51.81 28.02
CA VAL A 55 23.14 51.53 26.63
C VAL A 55 22.02 50.62 26.16
N SER A 56 21.18 51.12 25.25
CA SER A 56 20.22 50.28 24.53
C SER A 56 21.03 49.31 23.67
N VAL A 57 21.28 48.12 24.20
CA VAL A 57 21.63 46.98 23.37
C VAL A 57 20.33 46.59 22.69
N VAL A 58 20.24 46.90 21.39
CA VAL A 58 19.23 46.30 20.52
C VAL A 58 19.51 44.81 20.56
N ASP A 59 18.60 44.04 21.17
CA ASP A 59 18.64 42.59 21.08
C ASP A 59 18.69 42.23 19.59
N PRO A 60 19.64 41.39 19.13
CA PRO A 60 19.63 40.93 17.75
C PRO A 60 18.27 40.26 17.50
N PRO A 61 17.66 40.46 16.33
CA PRO A 61 16.41 39.81 16.00
C PRO A 61 16.56 38.30 16.23
N PRO A 62 15.56 37.62 16.83
CA PRO A 62 15.61 36.17 16.96
C PRO A 62 15.90 35.58 15.57
N PRO A 63 16.76 34.55 15.48
CA PRO A 63 17.05 33.91 14.21
C PRO A 63 15.71 33.61 13.52
N PRO A 64 15.54 33.94 12.22
CA PRO A 64 14.34 33.55 11.51
C PRO A 64 14.13 32.05 11.74
N ALA A 65 12.91 31.67 12.14
CA ALA A 65 12.55 30.26 12.30
C ALA A 65 13.02 29.49 11.06
N PRO A 66 13.55 28.25 11.20
CA PRO A 66 14.08 27.51 10.07
C PRO A 66 12.99 27.48 8.99
N ILE A 67 13.27 28.12 7.85
CA ILE A 67 12.46 27.91 6.66
C ILE A 67 12.82 26.49 6.25
N GLU A 68 12.10 25.51 6.79
CA GLU A 68 12.27 24.11 6.41
C GLU A 68 12.20 24.08 4.89
N SER A 69 13.32 23.71 4.28
CA SER A 69 13.40 23.65 2.82
C SER A 69 12.39 22.61 2.34
N LYS A 70 11.75 22.84 1.18
CA LYS A 70 10.78 21.90 0.61
C LYS A 70 11.34 20.46 0.57
N SER A 71 12.64 20.32 0.31
CA SER A 71 13.39 19.05 0.35
C SER A 71 13.37 18.36 1.71
N GLU A 72 13.56 19.08 2.82
CA GLU A 72 13.54 18.52 4.18
C GLU A 72 12.13 18.02 4.55
N ILE A 73 11.11 18.80 4.18
CA ILE A 73 9.71 18.40 4.38
C ILE A 73 9.42 17.11 3.61
N VAL A 74 9.80 17.04 2.33
CA VAL A 74 9.65 15.83 1.50
C VAL A 74 10.38 14.64 2.10
N ALA A 75 11.63 14.82 2.54
CA ALA A 75 12.40 13.75 3.19
C ALA A 75 11.73 13.25 4.47
N SER A 76 11.24 14.15 5.33
CA SER A 76 10.55 13.77 6.57
C SER A 76 9.24 13.02 6.32
N LEU A 77 8.46 13.42 5.31
CA LEU A 77 7.22 12.77 4.91
C LEU A 77 7.47 11.40 4.27
N LYS A 78 8.53 11.28 3.46
CA LYS A 78 8.98 10.01 2.90
C LYS A 78 9.37 9.03 4.01
N VAL A 79 10.20 9.45 4.97
CA VAL A 79 10.55 8.62 6.14
C VAL A 79 9.30 8.20 6.91
N LYS A 80 8.35 9.12 7.09
CA LYS A 80 7.07 8.81 7.75
C LYS A 80 6.28 7.75 6.99
N LEU A 81 6.13 7.86 5.67
CA LEU A 81 5.46 6.85 4.85
C LEU A 81 6.16 5.49 4.96
N LEU A 82 7.49 5.45 4.79
CA LEU A 82 8.28 4.22 4.88
C LEU A 82 8.16 3.57 6.27
N SER A 83 8.11 4.37 7.33
CA SER A 83 7.91 3.87 8.70
C SER A 83 6.53 3.23 8.90
N VAL A 84 5.48 3.79 8.28
CA VAL A 84 4.11 3.27 8.38
C VAL A 84 3.98 1.94 7.64
N VAL A 85 4.60 1.80 6.47
CA VAL A 85 4.50 0.59 5.67
C VAL A 85 5.49 -0.50 6.08
N SER A 86 6.49 -0.15 6.88
CA SER A 86 7.44 -1.09 7.46
C SER A 86 6.73 -2.13 8.33
N GLY A 87 7.10 -3.40 8.18
CA GLY A 87 6.52 -4.50 8.95
C GLY A 87 5.14 -4.98 8.49
N LEU A 88 4.48 -4.31 7.53
CA LEU A 88 3.16 -4.73 7.04
C LEU A 88 3.20 -5.92 6.06
N ASN A 89 4.36 -6.58 5.90
CA ASN A 89 4.60 -7.67 4.96
C ASN A 89 4.01 -7.38 3.56
N ARG A 90 4.39 -6.21 3.00
CA ARG A 90 3.91 -5.68 1.72
C ARG A 90 2.41 -5.41 1.61
N GLY A 91 1.72 -5.36 2.74
CA GLY A 91 0.27 -5.16 2.82
C GLY A 91 -0.50 -6.44 3.19
N LEU A 92 0.15 -7.61 3.23
CA LEU A 92 -0.52 -8.87 3.63
C LEU A 92 -0.93 -8.88 5.10
N ALA A 93 -0.20 -8.16 5.95
CA ALA A 93 -0.47 -8.06 7.38
C ALA A 93 -1.19 -6.73 7.76
N ALA A 94 -1.50 -5.88 6.78
CA ALA A 94 -2.05 -4.55 7.05
C ALA A 94 -3.52 -4.61 7.47
N SER A 95 -3.86 -3.90 8.55
CA SER A 95 -5.24 -3.65 8.98
C SER A 95 -5.85 -2.46 8.24
N GLU A 96 -7.17 -2.28 8.36
CA GLU A 96 -7.86 -1.11 7.76
C GLU A 96 -7.28 0.21 8.28
N ASP A 97 -6.92 0.28 9.56
CA ASP A 97 -6.27 1.46 10.15
C ASP A 97 -4.89 1.72 9.53
N ASP A 98 -4.14 0.65 9.22
CA ASP A 98 -2.83 0.77 8.57
C ASP A 98 -2.98 1.25 7.12
N LEU A 99 -4.03 0.79 6.41
CA LEU A 99 -4.38 1.26 5.08
C LEU A 99 -4.65 2.76 5.08
N GLN A 100 -5.44 3.24 6.04
CA GLN A 100 -5.75 4.67 6.19
C GLN A 100 -4.51 5.49 6.55
N LYS A 101 -3.64 5.00 7.46
CA LYS A 101 -2.40 5.69 7.82
C LYS A 101 -1.44 5.78 6.64
N ALA A 102 -1.28 4.70 5.88
CA ALA A 102 -0.42 4.66 4.70
C ALA A 102 -0.94 5.61 3.61
N ASP A 103 -2.25 5.59 3.34
CA ASP A 103 -2.88 6.49 2.39
C ASP A 103 -2.75 7.97 2.80
N ALA A 104 -2.99 8.29 4.07
CA ALA A 104 -2.84 9.65 4.59
C ALA A 104 -1.38 10.13 4.54
N ALA A 105 -0.40 9.25 4.77
CA ALA A 105 1.02 9.58 4.65
C ALA A 105 1.41 9.83 3.18
N ALA A 106 0.96 8.98 2.25
CA ALA A 106 1.20 9.15 0.83
C ALA A 106 0.59 10.45 0.30
N LYS A 107 -0.68 10.74 0.62
CA LYS A 107 -1.37 11.98 0.21
C LYS A 107 -0.66 13.25 0.68
N LYS A 108 -0.09 13.24 1.88
CA LYS A 108 0.70 14.38 2.40
C LYS A 108 1.97 14.59 1.59
N LEU A 109 2.66 13.52 1.22
CA LEU A 109 3.86 13.58 0.39
C LEU A 109 3.52 14.06 -1.04
N GLU A 110 2.48 13.50 -1.65
CA GLU A 110 1.95 13.88 -2.97
C GLU A 110 1.60 15.39 -3.02
N ALA A 111 0.94 15.90 -1.97
CA ALA A 111 0.51 17.30 -1.89
C ALA A 111 1.68 18.31 -1.82
N VAL A 112 2.81 17.95 -1.20
CA VAL A 112 3.98 18.84 -1.10
C VAL A 112 4.78 18.87 -2.40
N VAL A 113 4.92 17.72 -3.04
CA VAL A 113 5.75 17.58 -4.26
C VAL A 113 5.05 18.24 -5.44
N GLY A 114 3.76 17.98 -5.61
CA GLY A 114 2.97 18.38 -6.77
C GLY A 114 2.80 17.24 -7.79
N PRO A 115 2.10 17.49 -8.91
CA PRO A 115 1.89 16.48 -9.95
C PRO A 115 3.21 16.06 -10.60
N VAL A 116 3.35 14.77 -10.87
CA VAL A 116 4.49 14.20 -11.60
C VAL A 116 4.29 14.41 -13.10
N ASP A 117 5.38 14.71 -13.81
CA ASP A 117 5.40 14.79 -15.28
C ASP A 117 6.41 13.79 -15.86
N LEU A 118 5.90 12.64 -16.27
CA LEU A 118 6.63 11.57 -16.93
C LEU A 118 7.09 11.94 -18.34
N SER A 119 6.62 13.05 -18.94
CA SER A 119 7.17 13.49 -20.22
C SER A 119 8.59 14.05 -20.08
N VAL A 120 8.92 14.58 -18.90
CA VAL A 120 10.25 15.10 -18.56
C VAL A 120 11.07 14.07 -17.81
N ASP A 121 10.46 13.37 -16.85
CA ASP A 121 11.14 12.47 -15.91
C ASP A 121 10.94 10.98 -16.26
N LEU A 122 10.74 10.66 -17.54
CA LEU A 122 10.53 9.27 -17.99
C LEU A 122 11.71 8.38 -17.59
N ASP A 123 12.94 8.91 -17.74
CA ASP A 123 14.20 8.25 -17.42
C ASP A 123 14.27 7.74 -15.97
N LYS A 124 13.62 8.45 -15.03
CA LYS A 124 13.53 8.03 -13.62
C LYS A 124 12.70 6.76 -13.42
N LEU A 125 11.90 6.31 -14.39
CA LEU A 125 11.21 5.02 -14.30
C LEU A 125 12.13 3.83 -14.56
N GLN A 126 13.28 4.04 -15.21
CA GLN A 126 14.19 2.96 -15.62
C GLN A 126 14.66 2.15 -14.42
N GLY A 127 14.73 0.84 -14.61
CA GLY A 127 15.38 -0.07 -13.66
C GLY A 127 14.41 -1.02 -12.97
N GLN A 128 14.88 -1.58 -11.86
CA GLN A 128 14.15 -2.61 -11.12
C GLN A 128 13.65 -2.05 -9.79
N TRP A 129 12.32 -2.09 -9.63
CA TRP A 129 11.62 -1.51 -8.50
C TRP A 129 11.07 -2.62 -7.61
N LYS A 130 11.50 -2.68 -6.36
CA LYS A 130 10.98 -3.62 -5.37
C LYS A 130 9.73 -3.06 -4.71
N LEU A 131 8.62 -3.81 -4.76
CA LEU A 131 7.38 -3.47 -4.07
C LEU A 131 7.55 -3.72 -2.57
N ILE A 132 7.41 -2.66 -1.77
CA ILE A 132 7.47 -2.74 -0.31
C ILE A 132 6.09 -2.68 0.34
N TYR A 133 5.08 -2.18 -0.37
CA TYR A 133 3.71 -2.10 0.11
C TYR A 133 2.69 -1.99 -1.02
N SER A 134 1.59 -2.74 -0.92
CA SER A 134 0.38 -2.51 -1.71
C SER A 134 -0.88 -2.68 -0.86
N SER A 135 -1.80 -1.70 -0.92
CA SER A 135 -3.09 -1.82 -0.24
C SER A 135 -3.96 -2.95 -0.80
N ALA A 136 -3.76 -3.33 -2.07
CA ALA A 136 -4.52 -4.37 -2.75
C ALA A 136 -4.34 -5.77 -2.14
N PHE A 137 -3.21 -6.01 -1.49
CA PHE A 137 -2.94 -7.29 -0.82
C PHE A 137 -3.69 -7.44 0.51
N SER A 138 -4.10 -6.34 1.15
CA SER A 138 -4.92 -6.40 2.37
C SER A 138 -6.39 -6.69 2.07
N SER A 139 -6.91 -6.17 0.95
CA SER A 139 -8.34 -6.21 0.61
C SER A 139 -8.91 -7.59 0.22
N ARG A 140 -8.17 -8.70 0.38
CA ARG A 140 -8.52 -10.08 -0.05
C ARG A 140 -8.76 -10.28 -1.57
N ILE A 141 -8.74 -9.23 -2.38
CA ILE A 141 -9.05 -9.29 -3.82
C ILE A 141 -7.97 -10.08 -4.60
N LEU A 142 -6.72 -10.03 -4.17
CA LEU A 142 -5.60 -10.72 -4.82
C LEU A 142 -5.21 -12.05 -4.15
N GLY A 143 -6.08 -12.62 -3.32
CA GLY A 143 -5.87 -13.97 -2.76
C GLY A 143 -4.70 -14.10 -1.77
N GLY A 144 -4.22 -12.97 -1.22
CA GLY A 144 -3.22 -12.94 -0.18
C GLY A 144 -3.73 -13.66 1.07
N SER A 145 -3.12 -14.79 1.41
CA SER A 145 -3.39 -15.45 2.69
C SER A 145 -2.78 -14.59 3.79
N ARG A 146 -3.59 -14.24 4.80
CA ARG A 146 -3.03 -13.69 6.03
C ARG A 146 -2.07 -14.73 6.60
N PRO A 147 -0.87 -14.36 7.06
CA PRO A 147 -0.02 -15.26 7.83
C PRO A 147 -0.82 -15.79 9.03
N GLY A 148 -1.22 -17.06 8.99
CA GLY A 148 -2.13 -17.67 9.95
C GLY A 148 -2.52 -19.09 9.54
N PRO A 149 -2.94 -19.95 10.50
CA PRO A 149 -3.17 -21.36 10.26
C PRO A 149 -4.28 -21.58 9.20
N PRO A 150 -4.06 -22.48 8.23
CA PRO A 150 -4.89 -22.58 7.03
C PRO A 150 -6.25 -23.24 7.32
N THR A 151 -7.34 -22.48 7.26
CA THR A 151 -8.67 -23.04 7.03
C THR A 151 -8.90 -23.17 5.52
N GLY A 152 -8.41 -24.25 4.91
CA GLY A 152 -8.98 -24.77 3.65
C GLY A 152 -8.11 -24.91 2.40
N ARG A 153 -6.79 -24.62 2.42
CA ARG A 153 -5.89 -24.91 1.28
C ARG A 153 -4.90 -26.01 1.66
N LEU A 154 -4.82 -27.07 0.85
CA LEU A 154 -3.93 -28.22 1.10
C LEU A 154 -2.44 -27.84 1.08
N LEU A 155 -2.06 -26.77 0.36
CA LEU A 155 -0.67 -26.31 0.21
C LEU A 155 -0.60 -24.79 0.47
N PRO A 156 0.24 -24.31 1.42
CA PRO A 156 0.43 -22.89 1.63
C PRO A 156 1.28 -22.30 0.49
N ILE A 157 0.74 -21.27 -0.18
CA ILE A 157 1.49 -20.47 -1.17
C ILE A 157 1.94 -19.19 -0.45
N THR A 158 3.24 -19.00 -0.28
CA THR A 158 3.84 -17.81 0.32
C THR A 158 4.28 -16.85 -0.78
N LEU A 159 3.93 -15.58 -0.63
CA LEU A 159 4.37 -14.52 -1.53
C LEU A 159 5.82 -14.15 -1.17
N GLY A 160 6.77 -14.52 -2.01
CA GLY A 160 8.15 -14.00 -2.02
C GLY A 160 8.21 -12.61 -2.63
N GLN A 161 9.40 -12.07 -2.91
CA GLN A 161 9.57 -10.68 -3.33
C GLN A 161 8.80 -10.34 -4.61
N VAL A 162 8.36 -9.10 -4.72
CA VAL A 162 7.65 -8.58 -5.91
C VAL A 162 8.47 -7.44 -6.48
N PHE A 163 8.82 -7.53 -7.75
CA PHE A 163 9.59 -6.54 -8.48
C PHE A 163 8.84 -6.07 -9.71
N GLN A 164 9.10 -4.84 -10.11
CA GLN A 164 8.73 -4.28 -11.40
C GLN A 164 9.99 -3.87 -12.13
N ARG A 165 10.34 -4.60 -13.18
CA ARG A 165 11.40 -4.20 -14.10
C ARG A 165 10.79 -3.32 -15.17
N ILE A 166 11.35 -2.14 -15.38
CA ILE A 166 10.92 -1.20 -16.41
C ILE A 166 12.12 -0.89 -17.29
N ASP A 167 11.94 -1.06 -18.60
CA ASP A 167 12.89 -0.63 -19.61
C ASP A 167 12.20 0.30 -20.61
N ILE A 168 12.58 1.56 -20.57
CA ILE A 168 11.99 2.64 -21.36
C ILE A 168 12.37 2.53 -22.84
N LEU A 169 13.55 1.98 -23.14
CA LEU A 169 14.02 1.89 -24.53
C LEU A 169 13.20 0.89 -25.33
N SER A 170 12.82 -0.22 -24.70
CA SER A 170 12.01 -1.31 -25.28
C SER A 170 10.52 -1.19 -24.96
N ASN A 171 10.14 -0.24 -24.11
CA ASN A 171 8.82 -0.11 -23.47
C ASN A 171 8.40 -1.37 -22.72
N ASP A 172 9.35 -2.11 -22.14
CA ASP A 172 9.09 -3.31 -21.36
C ASP A 172 8.71 -2.97 -19.92
N PHE A 173 7.71 -3.68 -19.42
CA PHE A 173 7.20 -3.59 -18.05
C PHE A 173 6.91 -4.99 -17.52
N ASP A 174 7.82 -5.53 -16.73
CA ASP A 174 7.69 -6.88 -16.19
C ASP A 174 7.32 -6.84 -14.72
N ASN A 175 6.17 -7.42 -14.38
CA ASN A 175 5.83 -7.70 -12.99
C ASN A 175 6.38 -9.09 -12.63
N ILE A 176 7.40 -9.12 -11.78
CA ILE A 176 8.12 -10.31 -11.38
C ILE A 176 7.73 -10.65 -9.95
N VAL A 177 7.14 -11.80 -9.75
CA VAL A 177 6.69 -12.29 -8.45
C VAL A 177 7.44 -13.56 -8.10
N GLU A 178 8.13 -13.55 -6.98
CA GLU A 178 8.65 -14.75 -6.35
C GLU A 178 7.54 -15.38 -5.50
N LEU A 179 7.38 -16.68 -5.64
CA LEU A 179 6.41 -17.49 -4.92
C LEU A 179 7.15 -18.67 -4.31
N GLU A 180 6.79 -19.03 -3.11
CA GLU A 180 7.24 -20.26 -2.48
C GLU A 180 6.02 -21.15 -2.25
N LEU A 181 6.10 -22.36 -2.79
CA LEU A 181 5.05 -23.36 -2.73
C LEU A 181 5.41 -24.33 -1.62
N GLY A 182 4.67 -24.30 -0.51
CA GLY A 182 4.78 -25.31 0.53
C GLY A 182 4.29 -26.65 0.02
N ILE A 183 5.12 -27.68 0.14
CA ILE A 183 4.82 -29.06 -0.26
C ILE A 183 4.63 -29.89 1.01
N PRO A 184 3.82 -30.97 1.00
CA PRO A 184 3.69 -31.82 2.18
C PRO A 184 5.04 -32.43 2.55
N TRP A 185 5.27 -32.61 3.86
CA TRP A 185 6.42 -33.34 4.36
C TRP A 185 6.51 -34.73 3.68
N PRO A 186 7.70 -35.17 3.22
CA PRO A 186 9.05 -34.70 3.53
C PRO A 186 9.70 -33.79 2.48
N PHE A 187 8.94 -33.24 1.52
CA PHE A 187 9.55 -32.48 0.42
C PHE A 187 9.88 -31.04 0.82
N PRO A 188 11.02 -30.49 0.35
CA PRO A 188 11.33 -29.07 0.56
C PRO A 188 10.33 -28.17 -0.20
N PRO A 189 10.11 -26.92 0.25
CA PRO A 189 9.35 -25.94 -0.50
C PRO A 189 9.95 -25.71 -1.89
N VAL A 190 9.08 -25.46 -2.87
CA VAL A 190 9.51 -25.14 -4.24
C VAL A 190 9.39 -23.65 -4.48
N GLU A 191 10.52 -23.02 -4.79
CA GLU A 191 10.58 -21.62 -5.17
C GLU A 191 10.31 -21.46 -6.67
N VAL A 192 9.45 -20.50 -7.02
CA VAL A 192 9.06 -20.20 -8.39
C VAL A 192 9.07 -18.69 -8.60
N THR A 193 9.58 -18.23 -9.73
CA THR A 193 9.48 -16.85 -10.19
C THR A 193 8.51 -16.80 -11.37
N ALA A 194 7.40 -16.09 -11.19
CA ALA A 194 6.47 -15.78 -12.27
C ALA A 194 6.76 -14.35 -12.79
N THR A 195 7.04 -14.23 -14.08
CA THR A 195 7.24 -12.96 -14.76
C THR A 195 6.07 -12.72 -15.69
N LEU A 196 5.26 -11.71 -15.39
CA LEU A 196 4.23 -11.22 -16.28
C LEU A 196 4.83 -10.07 -17.09
N ALA A 197 5.15 -10.36 -18.34
CA ALA A 197 5.68 -9.38 -19.27
C ALA A 197 4.54 -8.49 -19.79
N HIS A 198 4.78 -7.19 -19.86
CA HIS A 198 3.87 -6.21 -20.43
C HIS A 198 4.66 -5.23 -21.29
N LYS A 199 3.98 -4.62 -22.27
CA LYS A 199 4.41 -3.35 -22.84
C LYS A 199 3.74 -2.21 -22.11
N PHE A 200 4.42 -1.08 -21.98
CA PHE A 200 3.82 0.12 -21.41
C PHE A 200 3.82 1.30 -22.36
N GLU A 201 2.86 2.21 -22.15
CA GLU A 201 2.72 3.47 -22.85
C GLU A 201 2.33 4.55 -21.84
N VAL A 202 2.92 5.74 -21.94
CA VAL A 202 2.55 6.89 -21.11
C VAL A 202 1.37 7.61 -21.75
N ILE A 203 0.30 7.81 -20.99
CA ILE A 203 -0.91 8.49 -21.42
C ILE A 203 -1.09 9.75 -20.57
N GLY A 204 -0.97 10.93 -21.16
CA GLY A 204 -0.99 12.19 -20.42
C GLY A 204 0.34 12.44 -19.69
N SER A 205 0.29 13.15 -18.54
CA SER A 205 1.51 13.54 -17.82
C SER A 205 2.00 12.51 -16.81
N CYS A 206 1.11 11.74 -16.16
CA CYS A 206 1.48 10.87 -15.04
C CYS A 206 0.90 9.45 -15.13
N LYS A 207 0.04 9.17 -16.11
CA LYS A 207 -0.63 7.87 -16.23
C LYS A 207 0.13 6.96 -17.19
N VAL A 208 0.21 5.68 -16.81
CA VAL A 208 0.85 4.61 -17.58
C VAL A 208 -0.17 3.53 -17.85
N LYS A 209 -0.29 3.14 -19.11
CA LYS A 209 -1.07 1.97 -19.54
C LYS A 209 -0.11 0.82 -19.81
N ILE A 210 -0.48 -0.36 -19.33
CA ILE A 210 0.25 -1.60 -19.56
C ILE A 210 -0.61 -2.59 -20.35
N VAL A 211 0.03 -3.36 -21.22
CA VAL A 211 -0.59 -4.38 -22.06
C VAL A 211 0.17 -5.69 -21.84
N PHE A 212 -0.43 -6.62 -21.10
CA PHE A 212 0.16 -7.89 -20.67
C PHE A 212 0.49 -8.75 -21.85
N GLU A 213 1.74 -9.10 -22.18
CA GLU A 213 2.21 -9.93 -23.32
C GLU A 213 2.21 -11.44 -23.08
N LYS A 214 2.84 -11.89 -22.00
CA LYS A 214 2.98 -13.32 -21.70
C LYS A 214 3.33 -13.53 -20.24
N THR A 215 3.12 -14.74 -19.76
CA THR A 215 3.58 -15.16 -18.43
C THR A 215 4.69 -16.19 -18.61
N THR A 216 5.84 -15.93 -18.02
CA THR A 216 6.93 -16.91 -17.95
C THR A 216 7.10 -17.35 -16.50
N VAL A 217 7.16 -18.66 -16.27
CA VAL A 217 7.33 -19.24 -14.95
C VAL A 217 8.67 -19.98 -14.91
N LYS A 218 9.51 -19.64 -13.93
CA LYS A 218 10.83 -20.23 -13.72
C LYS A 218 10.90 -20.85 -12.34
N THR A 219 11.43 -22.05 -12.22
CA THR A 219 11.76 -22.64 -10.91
C THR A 219 13.09 -22.07 -10.39
N ARG A 220 13.20 -21.86 -9.08
CA ARG A 220 14.44 -21.44 -8.37
C ARG A 220 14.98 -22.57 -7.50
N GLY A 221 16.17 -22.35 -6.93
CA GLY A 221 16.84 -23.32 -6.06
C GLY A 221 17.31 -24.56 -6.82
N ASN A 222 17.12 -25.74 -6.23
CA ASN A 222 17.59 -27.02 -6.80
C ASN A 222 16.94 -27.36 -8.17
N LEU A 223 15.81 -26.71 -8.49
CA LEU A 223 15.08 -26.88 -9.73
C LEU A 223 15.39 -25.77 -10.76
N SER A 224 16.37 -24.90 -10.53
CA SER A 224 16.73 -23.82 -11.47
C SER A 224 17.23 -24.29 -12.84
N GLN A 225 17.58 -25.57 -12.94
CA GLN A 225 18.01 -26.26 -14.15
C GLN A 225 16.86 -26.62 -15.09
N LEU A 226 15.60 -26.52 -14.64
CA LEU A 226 14.45 -26.71 -15.53
C LEU A 226 14.26 -25.49 -16.44
N PRO A 227 13.91 -25.70 -17.72
CA PRO A 227 13.68 -24.60 -18.65
C PRO A 227 12.48 -23.76 -18.19
N PRO A 228 12.53 -22.42 -18.39
CA PRO A 228 11.38 -21.55 -18.18
C PRO A 228 10.16 -22.03 -18.96
N LEU A 229 9.02 -22.14 -18.28
CA LEU A 229 7.75 -22.45 -18.93
C LEU A 229 7.07 -21.16 -19.36
N GLU A 230 6.89 -20.98 -20.66
CA GLU A 230 6.08 -19.89 -21.19
C GLU A 230 4.62 -20.32 -21.26
N ILE A 231 3.77 -19.61 -20.53
CA ILE A 231 2.33 -19.78 -20.59
C ILE A 231 1.83 -18.70 -21.56
N PRO A 232 1.40 -19.09 -22.78
CA PRO A 232 0.92 -18.12 -23.75
C PRO A 232 -0.33 -17.42 -23.21
N ARG A 233 -0.57 -16.19 -23.68
CA ARG A 233 -1.85 -15.49 -23.46
C ARG A 233 -3.01 -16.43 -23.80
N ILE A 234 -3.96 -16.54 -22.88
CA ILE A 234 -5.25 -17.18 -23.18
C ILE A 234 -5.90 -16.39 -24.34
N PRO A 235 -6.31 -17.06 -25.44
CA PRO A 235 -6.96 -16.42 -26.58
C PRO A 235 -8.14 -15.57 -26.14
N ASP A 236 -8.37 -14.43 -26.81
CA ASP A 236 -9.40 -13.46 -26.43
C ASP A 236 -10.80 -14.08 -26.29
N ASN A 237 -11.10 -15.12 -27.08
CA ASN A 237 -12.38 -15.85 -27.06
C ASN A 237 -12.62 -16.69 -25.78
N LEU A 238 -11.57 -17.02 -25.03
CA LEU A 238 -11.63 -17.85 -23.81
C LEU A 238 -11.39 -17.02 -22.54
N ARG A 239 -11.32 -15.70 -22.69
CA ARG A 239 -11.00 -14.78 -21.62
C ARG A 239 -12.27 -14.35 -20.89
N PRO A 240 -12.31 -14.42 -19.55
CA PRO A 240 -13.40 -13.82 -18.81
C PRO A 240 -13.40 -12.30 -19.05
N PRO A 241 -14.56 -11.66 -19.21
CA PRO A 241 -14.68 -10.24 -19.57
C PRO A 241 -14.06 -9.28 -18.55
N SER A 242 -13.71 -9.77 -17.35
CA SER A 242 -13.05 -9.03 -16.29
C SER A 242 -11.53 -8.86 -16.45
N ASN A 243 -10.90 -9.54 -17.42
CA ASN A 243 -9.46 -9.49 -17.62
C ASN A 243 -9.12 -9.02 -19.03
N THR A 244 -9.16 -7.72 -19.31
CA THR A 244 -8.92 -7.15 -20.65
C THR A 244 -7.48 -7.35 -21.16
N GLY A 245 -6.57 -7.90 -20.34
CA GLY A 245 -5.14 -8.01 -20.69
C GLY A 245 -4.42 -6.66 -20.74
N SER A 246 -5.07 -5.60 -20.25
CA SER A 246 -4.48 -4.27 -20.07
C SER A 246 -4.84 -3.71 -18.69
N GLY A 247 -3.99 -2.83 -18.19
CA GLY A 247 -4.18 -2.15 -16.92
C GLY A 247 -3.69 -0.71 -17.01
N GLU A 248 -4.19 0.15 -16.15
CA GLU A 248 -3.74 1.54 -16.03
C GLU A 248 -3.34 1.82 -14.58
N PHE A 249 -2.32 2.66 -14.41
CA PHE A 249 -1.95 3.21 -13.12
C PHE A 249 -1.36 4.61 -13.29
N GLU A 250 -1.38 5.39 -12.22
CA GLU A 250 -0.82 6.73 -12.16
C GLU A 250 0.43 6.73 -11.27
N VAL A 251 1.49 7.41 -11.70
CA VAL A 251 2.68 7.70 -10.89
C VAL A 251 2.44 9.02 -10.17
N THR A 252 2.25 8.98 -8.86
CA THR A 252 1.90 10.16 -8.05
C THR A 252 3.09 10.75 -7.31
N TYR A 253 4.19 9.99 -7.19
CA TYR A 253 5.45 10.47 -6.65
C TYR A 253 6.61 9.65 -7.21
N MET A 254 7.72 10.30 -7.50
CA MET A 254 8.95 9.69 -7.97
C MET A 254 10.16 10.50 -7.50
N ASP A 255 11.16 9.81 -6.97
CA ASP A 255 12.52 10.32 -6.78
C ASP A 255 13.56 9.27 -7.20
N SER A 256 14.81 9.44 -6.77
CA SER A 256 15.92 8.55 -7.13
C SER A 256 15.78 7.10 -6.65
N ASP A 257 15.01 6.85 -5.60
CA ASP A 257 15.03 5.58 -4.88
C ASP A 257 13.65 5.13 -4.40
N THR A 258 12.59 5.93 -4.61
CA THR A 258 11.23 5.64 -4.20
C THR A 258 10.21 6.09 -5.25
N ARG A 259 9.24 5.23 -5.50
CA ARG A 259 8.10 5.50 -6.38
C ARG A 259 6.79 5.16 -5.70
N ILE A 260 5.80 6.02 -5.87
CA ILE A 260 4.42 5.75 -5.45
C ILE A 260 3.53 5.73 -6.68
N THR A 261 2.67 4.71 -6.75
CA THR A 261 1.66 4.61 -7.80
C THR A 261 0.28 4.35 -7.24
N ARG A 262 -0.73 4.76 -8.02
CA ARG A 262 -2.15 4.52 -7.77
C ARG A 262 -2.70 3.65 -8.90
N GLY A 263 -3.27 2.49 -8.57
CA GLY A 263 -3.95 1.65 -9.55
C GLY A 263 -5.27 2.27 -10.06
N ASP A 264 -5.85 1.67 -11.09
CA ASP A 264 -7.19 1.98 -11.63
C ASP A 264 -8.29 2.04 -10.55
N ARG A 265 -8.18 1.23 -9.50
CA ARG A 265 -9.10 1.19 -8.35
C ARG A 265 -8.65 2.04 -7.16
N GLY A 266 -7.67 2.93 -7.35
CA GLY A 266 -7.09 3.77 -6.29
C GLY A 266 -6.13 3.04 -5.35
N GLU A 267 -5.68 1.83 -5.74
CA GLU A 267 -4.78 1.00 -4.94
C GLU A 267 -3.44 1.71 -4.73
N LEU A 268 -3.03 1.93 -3.48
CA LEU A 268 -1.73 2.50 -3.16
C LEU A 268 -0.65 1.43 -3.33
N ARG A 269 0.42 1.76 -4.05
CA ARG A 269 1.61 0.91 -4.21
C ARG A 269 2.85 1.75 -3.96
N VAL A 270 3.75 1.26 -3.12
CA VAL A 270 5.01 1.91 -2.78
C VAL A 270 6.17 1.00 -3.17
N PHE A 271 7.10 1.54 -3.94
CA PHE A 271 8.27 0.86 -4.45
C PHE A 271 9.55 1.55 -4.02
N VAL A 272 10.62 0.78 -3.91
CA VAL A 272 11.99 1.28 -3.75
C VAL A 272 12.89 0.71 -4.85
N ILE A 273 13.92 1.43 -5.25
CA ILE A 273 14.88 0.92 -6.23
C ILE A 273 15.63 -0.29 -5.64
N SER A 274 15.87 -1.31 -6.47
CA SER A 274 16.51 -2.59 -6.09
C SER A 274 17.91 -2.75 -6.65
#